data_AF-A0A1D6QM57-F1
#
_entry.id   AF-A0A1D6QM57-F1
#
_cell.length_a   1.000
_cell.length_b   1.000
_cell.length_c   1.000
_cell.angle_alpha   90.00
_cell.angle_beta   90.00
_cell.angle_gamma   90.00
#
_symmetry.space_group_name_H-M   'P 1'
#
loop_
_entity.id
_entity.type
_entity.pdbx_description
1 polymer ?
#
loop_
_entity_poly.entity_id
_entity_poly.type
_entity_poly.pdbx_seq_one_letter_code
_entity_poly.pdbx_strand_id
1 'polypeptide(L)'
;MIFVHGFVHGDPHPGNILVSPEGHGKFSLVLLDHGIYRELDQKFRLDYCRLWKALILLDSNKILELGEQFGVGKYAKYFPVIFTGRTIESKSALGTQMSGEEQRRLKEDLNSLGMDDISSFMESLPPDFYVILRTDGLLRSILGNLGAPRHVRLLTYARCAIHGLEKQHKMESGAIRRMFLNVKTNVSYLRLRVIIEIAVLLAKANGAKQKVVNKLRQMLQETSQGFHRRM
;
A
#
# COMPACT_ATOMS: atom_id res chain seq x y z
N MET A 1 14.74 2.25 1.96
CA MET A 1 15.28 2.47 3.32
C MET A 1 14.62 1.52 4.31
N ILE A 2 13.33 1.70 4.64
CA ILE A 2 12.59 0.92 5.66
C ILE A 2 12.71 -0.61 5.48
N PHE A 3 12.20 -1.14 4.37
CA PHE A 3 12.07 -2.58 4.15
C PHE A 3 13.40 -3.35 4.06
N VAL A 4 14.46 -2.70 3.58
CA VAL A 4 15.72 -3.37 3.20
C VAL A 4 16.83 -3.13 4.21
N HIS A 5 16.86 -1.92 4.78
CA HIS A 5 17.94 -1.49 5.67
C HIS A 5 17.46 -1.27 7.10
N GLY A 6 16.16 -1.17 7.35
CA GLY A 6 15.64 -0.91 8.69
C GLY A 6 15.73 0.55 9.12
N PHE A 7 15.92 1.49 8.20
CA PHE A 7 15.96 2.92 8.53
C PHE A 7 14.72 3.64 8.00
N VAL A 8 14.12 4.47 8.85
CA VAL A 8 13.00 5.36 8.52
C VAL A 8 13.47 6.81 8.67
N HIS A 9 13.34 7.60 7.60
CA HIS A 9 13.47 9.04 7.66
C HIS A 9 12.12 9.60 8.18
N GLY A 10 12.11 10.16 9.38
CA GLY A 10 10.91 10.58 10.09
C GLY A 10 10.26 11.86 9.55
N ASP A 11 11.00 12.67 8.80
CA ASP A 11 10.48 13.91 8.22
C ASP A 11 10.90 14.16 6.76
N PRO A 12 10.45 13.33 5.79
CA PRO A 12 10.82 13.46 4.38
C PRO A 12 10.07 14.62 3.71
N HIS A 13 10.13 15.84 4.25
CA HIS A 13 9.45 16.99 3.67
C HIS A 13 10.07 17.39 2.32
N PRO A 14 9.34 18.07 1.41
CA PRO A 14 9.85 18.43 0.08
C PRO A 14 11.20 19.16 0.11
N GLY A 15 11.40 20.09 1.04
CA GLY A 15 12.66 20.82 1.19
C GLY A 15 13.89 19.96 1.55
N ASN A 16 13.70 18.72 2.03
CA ASN A 16 14.77 17.79 2.40
C ASN A 16 15.15 16.86 1.25
N ILE A 17 14.43 16.92 0.13
CA ILE A 17 14.56 16.01 -1.00
C ILE A 17 14.87 16.83 -2.25
N LEU A 18 16.10 16.72 -2.75
CA LEU A 18 16.50 17.31 -4.01
C LEU A 18 16.68 16.23 -5.09
N VAL A 19 16.48 16.62 -6.33
CA VAL A 19 16.78 15.79 -7.50
C VAL A 19 18.01 16.38 -8.18
N SER A 20 19.11 15.65 -8.15
CA SER A 20 20.32 15.99 -8.91
C SER A 20 20.28 15.32 -10.28
N PRO A 21 20.60 16.04 -11.38
CA PRO A 21 20.76 15.42 -12.70
C PRO A 21 22.02 14.55 -12.77
N GLU A 22 22.91 14.63 -11.78
CA GLU A 22 24.12 13.81 -11.70
C GLU A 22 23.78 12.41 -11.19
N GLY A 23 24.13 11.39 -11.96
CA GLY A 23 23.93 9.98 -11.62
C GLY A 23 24.23 9.11 -12.84
N HIS A 24 24.70 7.88 -12.63
CA HIS A 24 25.13 6.94 -13.68
C HIS A 24 24.07 6.71 -14.79
N GLY A 25 23.98 7.62 -15.76
CA GLY A 25 22.95 7.67 -16.79
C GLY A 25 21.52 7.98 -16.29
N LYS A 26 21.35 8.53 -15.08
CA LYS A 26 20.06 8.81 -14.42
C LYS A 26 20.16 10.03 -13.49
N PHE A 27 19.06 10.35 -12.82
CA PHE A 27 19.05 11.30 -11.70
C PHE A 27 19.44 10.63 -10.37
N SER A 28 19.94 11.43 -9.43
CA SER A 28 20.13 11.03 -8.03
C SER A 28 19.16 11.78 -7.12
N LEU A 29 18.72 11.10 -6.06
CA LEU A 29 17.94 11.74 -5.00
C LEU A 29 18.90 12.13 -3.87
N VAL A 30 18.95 13.41 -3.52
CA VAL A 30 19.76 13.93 -2.42
C VAL A 30 18.85 14.18 -1.23
N LEU A 31 19.21 13.60 -0.09
CA LEU A 31 18.55 13.83 1.19
C LEU A 31 19.46 14.75 2.01
N LEU A 32 18.92 15.87 2.50
CA LEU A 32 19.70 16.89 3.20
C LEU A 32 19.69 16.69 4.72
N ASP A 33 18.49 16.61 5.29
CA ASP A 33 18.30 16.53 6.73
C ASP A 33 18.38 15.09 7.22
N HIS A 34 19.27 14.85 8.18
CA HIS A 34 19.46 13.56 8.83
C HIS A 34 19.09 13.57 10.32
N GLY A 35 18.42 14.61 10.81
CA GLY A 35 18.12 14.81 12.22
C GLY A 35 17.07 13.88 12.81
N ILE A 36 16.13 13.37 12.00
CA ILE A 36 15.03 12.51 12.46
C ILE A 36 15.10 11.15 11.76
N TYR A 37 16.00 10.30 12.22
CA TYR A 37 16.09 8.90 11.78
C TYR A 37 15.67 7.96 12.89
N ARG A 38 14.91 6.94 12.50
CA ARG A 38 14.58 5.80 13.36
C ARG A 38 15.16 4.54 12.76
N GLU A 39 15.98 3.85 13.55
CA GLU A 39 16.41 2.49 13.25
C GLU A 39 15.36 1.52 13.80
N LEU A 40 14.94 0.60 12.95
CA LEU A 40 13.99 -0.47 13.25
C LEU A 40 14.78 -1.70 13.64
N ASP A 41 14.35 -2.35 14.71
CA ASP A 41 14.90 -3.66 15.03
C ASP A 41 14.62 -4.65 13.89
N GLN A 42 15.52 -5.61 13.77
CA GLN A 42 15.52 -6.56 12.68
C GLN A 42 14.23 -7.40 12.64
N LYS A 43 13.65 -7.74 13.79
CA LYS A 43 12.41 -8.53 13.87
C LYS A 43 11.23 -7.68 13.38
N PHE A 44 11.07 -6.48 13.91
CA PHE A 44 10.01 -5.54 13.51
C PHE A 44 10.08 -5.23 12.02
N ARG A 45 11.28 -4.98 11.48
CA ARG A 45 11.47 -4.76 10.04
C ARG A 45 10.92 -5.91 9.20
N LEU A 46 11.23 -7.16 9.59
CA LEU A 46 10.75 -8.35 8.88
C LEU A 46 9.24 -8.54 9.03
N ASP A 47 8.70 -8.34 10.22
CA ASP A 47 7.26 -8.41 10.48
C ASP A 47 6.51 -7.36 9.67
N TYR A 48 7.06 -6.14 9.56
CA TYR A 48 6.51 -5.09 8.71
C TYR A 48 6.55 -5.46 7.22
N CYS A 49 7.62 -6.12 6.75
CA CYS A 49 7.65 -6.64 5.38
C CYS A 49 6.62 -7.75 5.16
N ARG A 50 6.40 -8.64 6.14
CA ARG A 50 5.36 -9.68 6.11
C ARG A 50 3.96 -9.06 6.07
N LEU A 51 3.74 -7.99 6.84
CA LEU A 51 2.48 -7.24 6.84
C LEU A 51 2.21 -6.69 5.45
N TRP A 52 3.17 -6.01 4.84
CA TRP A 52 3.01 -5.51 3.47
C TRP A 52 2.70 -6.62 2.48
N LYS A 53 3.40 -7.75 2.55
CA LYS A 53 3.10 -8.93 1.72
C LYS A 53 1.65 -9.40 1.90
N ALA A 54 1.16 -9.49 3.14
CA ALA A 54 -0.21 -9.90 3.45
C ALA A 54 -1.24 -8.88 2.92
N LEU A 55 -0.98 -7.58 3.08
CA LEU A 55 -1.82 -6.49 2.55
C LEU A 55 -1.98 -6.53 1.03
N ILE A 56 -0.93 -6.91 0.30
CA ILE A 56 -0.95 -7.01 -1.17
C ILE A 56 -1.71 -8.26 -1.61
N LEU A 57 -1.48 -9.37 -0.91
CA LEU A 57 -2.13 -10.66 -1.19
C LEU A 57 -3.57 -10.74 -0.67
N LEU A 58 -4.05 -9.72 0.04
CA LEU A 58 -5.36 -9.71 0.69
C LEU A 58 -5.53 -10.89 1.66
N ASP A 59 -4.45 -11.24 2.36
CA ASP A 59 -4.43 -12.34 3.34
C ASP A 59 -4.89 -11.82 4.71
N SER A 60 -6.21 -11.78 4.89
CA SER A 60 -6.85 -11.25 6.11
C SER A 60 -6.40 -12.00 7.37
N ASN A 61 -6.24 -13.31 7.29
CA ASN A 61 -5.78 -14.12 8.43
C ASN A 61 -4.36 -13.71 8.84
N LYS A 62 -3.46 -13.54 7.86
CA LYS A 62 -2.09 -13.14 8.16
C LYS A 62 -1.99 -11.71 8.68
N ILE A 63 -2.86 -10.81 8.21
CA ILE A 63 -2.95 -9.43 8.72
C ILE A 63 -3.33 -9.43 10.20
N LEU A 64 -4.34 -10.22 10.58
CA LEU A 64 -4.77 -10.33 11.98
C LEU A 64 -3.68 -10.97 12.86
N GLU A 65 -3.05 -12.06 12.40
CA GLU A 65 -1.94 -12.70 13.11
C GLU A 65 -0.77 -11.72 13.38
N LEU A 66 -0.39 -10.94 12.37
CA LEU A 66 0.65 -9.92 12.53
C LEU A 66 0.18 -8.77 13.41
N GLY A 67 -1.11 -8.43 13.35
CA GLY A 67 -1.75 -7.48 14.26
C GLY A 67 -1.58 -7.85 15.72
N GLU A 68 -1.86 -9.11 16.07
CA GLU A 68 -1.60 -9.65 17.42
C GLU A 68 -0.12 -9.57 17.78
N GLN A 69 0.79 -9.91 16.85
CA GLN A 69 2.23 -9.79 17.07
C GLN A 69 2.72 -8.36 17.30
N PHE A 70 2.03 -7.37 16.73
CA PHE A 70 2.28 -5.96 16.99
C PHE A 70 1.57 -5.43 18.23
N GLY A 71 0.74 -6.23 18.91
CA GLY A 71 -0.04 -5.81 20.07
C GLY A 71 -1.33 -5.04 19.72
N VAL A 72 -1.70 -4.98 18.45
CA VAL A 72 -2.82 -4.16 17.93
C VAL A 72 -4.15 -4.91 17.91
N GLY A 73 -4.11 -6.22 18.14
CA GLY A 73 -5.27 -7.06 18.43
C GLY A 73 -6.45 -6.87 17.47
N LYS A 74 -7.64 -6.65 18.04
CA LYS A 74 -8.89 -6.42 17.29
C LYS A 74 -8.82 -5.26 16.29
N TYR A 75 -7.94 -4.27 16.50
CA TYR A 75 -7.81 -3.10 15.63
C TYR A 75 -6.97 -3.37 14.37
N ALA A 76 -6.30 -4.52 14.29
CA ALA A 76 -5.52 -4.91 13.11
C ALA A 76 -6.36 -4.98 11.83
N LYS A 77 -7.68 -5.16 11.96
CA LYS A 77 -8.64 -5.09 10.84
C LYS A 77 -8.60 -3.76 10.07
N TYR A 78 -8.08 -2.69 10.69
CA TYR A 78 -7.96 -1.36 10.09
C TYR A 78 -6.64 -1.13 9.34
N PHE A 79 -5.63 -1.99 9.49
CA PHE A 79 -4.37 -1.85 8.75
C PHE A 79 -4.54 -1.76 7.22
N PRO A 80 -5.41 -2.56 6.56
CA PRO A 80 -5.66 -2.42 5.14
C PRO A 80 -6.13 -1.03 4.73
N VAL A 81 -6.97 -0.40 5.56
CA VAL A 81 -7.51 0.94 5.32
C VAL A 81 -6.41 1.98 5.51
N ILE A 82 -5.64 1.88 6.59
CA ILE A 82 -4.57 2.83 6.94
C ILE A 82 -3.46 2.85 5.88
N PHE A 83 -3.02 1.67 5.41
CA PHE A 83 -1.87 1.56 4.51
C PHE A 83 -2.24 1.56 3.02
N THR A 84 -3.36 0.93 2.66
CA THR A 84 -3.72 0.73 1.25
C THR A 84 -4.98 1.49 0.83
N GLY A 85 -5.79 1.95 1.78
CA GLY A 85 -7.07 2.60 1.53
C GLY A 85 -8.14 1.64 1.02
N ARG A 86 -8.13 0.39 1.50
CA ARG A 86 -9.10 -0.67 1.17
C ARG A 86 -9.53 -1.39 2.45
N THR A 87 -10.73 -1.95 2.51
CA THR A 87 -11.13 -2.78 3.67
C THR A 87 -10.44 -4.14 3.65
N ILE A 88 -10.45 -4.82 4.80
CA ILE A 88 -9.89 -6.17 4.95
C ILE A 88 -10.63 -7.23 4.11
N GLU A 89 -11.87 -6.95 3.71
CA GLU A 89 -12.71 -7.81 2.85
C GLU A 89 -12.66 -7.42 1.37
N SER A 90 -11.92 -6.35 1.03
CA SER A 90 -11.89 -5.81 -0.33
C SER A 90 -11.30 -6.80 -1.31
N LYS A 91 -12.01 -7.07 -2.41
CA LYS A 91 -11.51 -7.87 -3.55
C LYS A 91 -10.96 -7.01 -4.68
N SER A 92 -10.91 -5.70 -4.47
CA SER A 92 -10.53 -4.72 -5.48
C SER A 92 -9.02 -4.73 -5.73
N ALA A 93 -8.63 -4.48 -6.99
CA ALA A 93 -7.23 -4.42 -7.37
C ALA A 93 -6.45 -3.35 -6.58
N LEU A 94 -5.14 -3.53 -6.42
CA LEU A 94 -4.32 -2.65 -5.60
C LEU A 94 -4.30 -1.22 -6.16
N GLY A 95 -4.69 -0.25 -5.33
CA GLY A 95 -4.70 1.16 -5.68
C GLY A 95 -5.94 1.64 -6.44
N THR A 96 -6.96 0.79 -6.63
CA THR A 96 -8.29 1.26 -7.09
C THR A 96 -9.03 1.97 -5.95
N GLN A 97 -10.00 2.80 -6.31
CA GLN A 97 -10.91 3.38 -5.31
C GLN A 97 -11.82 2.29 -4.74
N MET A 98 -12.22 2.49 -3.49
CA MET A 98 -13.25 1.67 -2.84
C MET A 98 -14.59 1.85 -3.56
N SER A 99 -15.41 0.81 -3.57
CA SER A 99 -16.79 0.96 -4.06
C SER A 99 -17.60 1.85 -3.11
N GLY A 100 -18.68 2.45 -3.60
CA GLY A 100 -19.56 3.28 -2.75
C GLY A 100 -20.17 2.50 -1.58
N GLU A 101 -20.48 1.21 -1.78
CA GLU A 101 -20.98 0.32 -0.72
C GLU A 101 -19.90 0.00 0.31
N GLU A 102 -18.69 -0.34 -0.14
CA GLU A 102 -17.53 -0.59 0.73
C GLU A 102 -17.19 0.65 1.56
N GLN A 103 -17.27 1.84 0.95
CA GLN A 103 -17.05 3.11 1.65
C GLN A 103 -18.13 3.40 2.70
N ARG A 104 -19.40 3.10 2.40
CA ARG A 104 -20.51 3.25 3.37
C ARG A 104 -20.34 2.34 4.57
N ARG A 105 -20.07 1.05 4.35
CA ARG A 105 -19.84 0.08 5.43
C ARG A 105 -18.63 0.47 6.29
N LEU A 106 -17.53 0.90 5.67
CA LEU A 106 -16.37 1.40 6.41
C LEU A 106 -16.74 2.63 7.25
N LYS A 107 -17.52 3.56 6.70
CA LYS A 107 -17.97 4.75 7.45
C LYS A 107 -18.84 4.36 8.65
N GLU A 108 -19.73 3.40 8.50
CA GLU A 108 -20.56 2.87 9.59
C GLU A 108 -19.70 2.22 10.69
N ASP A 109 -18.74 1.36 10.31
CA ASP A 109 -17.79 0.72 11.24
C ASP A 109 -16.94 1.78 11.98
N LEU A 110 -16.41 2.77 11.26
CA LEU A 110 -15.62 3.85 11.87
C LEU A 110 -16.45 4.76 12.77
N ASN A 111 -17.72 5.03 12.43
CA ASN A 111 -18.62 5.80 13.28
C ASN A 111 -18.99 5.08 14.57
N SER A 112 -18.86 3.75 14.60
CA SER A 112 -19.06 2.97 15.83
C SER A 112 -17.86 3.03 16.79
N LEU A 113 -16.70 3.50 16.33
CA LEU A 113 -15.53 3.67 17.18
C LEU A 113 -15.66 4.91 18.07
N GLY A 114 -15.56 4.70 19.37
CA GLY A 114 -15.46 5.79 20.34
C GLY A 114 -14.05 6.38 20.43
N MET A 115 -13.91 7.49 21.15
CA MET A 115 -12.58 8.04 21.47
C MET A 115 -11.71 7.06 22.26
N ASP A 116 -12.31 6.26 23.14
CA ASP A 116 -11.60 5.24 23.91
C ASP A 116 -11.00 4.15 23.02
N ASP A 117 -11.69 3.76 21.94
CA ASP A 117 -11.16 2.81 20.96
C ASP A 117 -10.00 3.40 20.17
N ILE A 118 -10.09 4.68 19.81
CA ILE A 118 -9.00 5.38 19.11
C ILE A 118 -7.78 5.48 20.02
N SER A 119 -7.96 5.88 21.27
CA SER A 119 -6.88 5.95 22.26
C SER A 119 -6.26 4.58 22.48
N SER A 120 -7.08 3.54 22.66
CA SER A 120 -6.60 2.16 22.82
C SER A 120 -5.82 1.67 21.61
N PHE A 121 -6.30 1.96 20.40
CA PHE A 121 -5.58 1.64 19.17
C PHE A 121 -4.23 2.35 19.11
N MET A 122 -4.20 3.65 19.38
CA MET A 122 -2.95 4.40 19.38
C MET A 122 -1.99 3.85 20.42
N GLU A 123 -2.40 3.71 21.69
CA GLU A 123 -1.56 3.15 22.76
C GLU A 123 -1.03 1.74 22.45
N SER A 124 -1.80 0.93 21.72
CA SER A 124 -1.39 -0.42 21.32
C SER A 124 -0.31 -0.45 20.22
N LEU A 125 -0.14 0.63 19.45
CA LEU A 125 0.81 0.65 18.34
C LEU A 125 2.25 0.70 18.85
N PRO A 126 3.14 -0.17 18.33
CA PRO A 126 4.57 -0.07 18.61
C PRO A 126 5.11 1.32 18.25
N PRO A 127 6.06 1.89 19.01
CA PRO A 127 6.57 3.23 18.79
C PRO A 127 7.07 3.51 17.35
N ASP A 128 7.63 2.48 16.72
CA ASP A 128 8.15 2.56 15.36
C ASP A 128 7.04 2.77 14.31
N PHE A 129 5.81 2.34 14.57
CA PHE A 129 4.66 2.61 13.70
C PHE A 129 4.35 4.10 13.60
N TYR A 130 4.50 4.89 14.66
CA TYR A 130 4.20 6.33 14.59
C TYR A 130 5.10 7.04 13.58
N VAL A 131 6.39 6.71 13.58
CA VAL A 131 7.35 7.25 12.61
C VAL A 131 6.98 6.80 11.20
N ILE A 132 6.67 5.52 11.02
CA ILE A 132 6.24 4.97 9.72
C ILE A 132 4.97 5.64 9.21
N LEU A 133 3.96 5.85 10.06
CA LEU A 133 2.68 6.46 9.70
C LEU A 133 2.86 7.92 9.31
N ARG A 134 3.69 8.66 10.06
CA ARG A 134 4.06 10.04 9.72
C ARG A 134 4.79 10.11 8.38
N THR A 135 5.83 9.31 8.20
CA THR A 135 6.61 9.22 6.96
C THR A 135 5.72 8.85 5.78
N ASP A 136 4.84 7.86 5.92
CA ASP A 136 3.90 7.49 4.87
C ASP A 136 2.97 8.66 4.54
N GLY A 137 2.35 9.30 5.54
CA GLY A 137 1.50 10.47 5.34
C GLY A 137 2.16 11.58 4.52
N LEU A 138 3.40 11.93 4.87
CA LEU A 138 4.19 12.94 4.13
C LEU A 138 4.48 12.48 2.70
N LEU A 139 4.91 11.23 2.50
CA LEU A 139 5.13 10.67 1.17
C LEU A 139 3.85 10.65 0.33
N ARG A 140 2.69 10.36 0.94
CA ARG A 140 1.39 10.41 0.26
C ARG A 140 1.08 11.81 -0.26
N SER A 141 1.32 12.83 0.57
CA SER A 141 1.12 14.24 0.20
C SER A 141 2.03 14.66 -0.95
N ILE A 142 3.34 14.38 -0.83
CA ILE A 142 4.35 14.71 -1.85
C ILE A 142 4.00 14.06 -3.19
N LEU A 143 3.76 12.75 -3.18
CA LEU A 143 3.42 12.00 -4.39
C LEU A 143 2.09 12.48 -5.00
N GLY A 144 1.13 12.86 -4.16
CA GLY A 144 -0.12 13.47 -4.62
C GLY A 144 0.11 14.79 -5.35
N ASN A 145 0.94 15.67 -4.79
CA ASN A 145 1.28 16.96 -5.39
C ASN A 145 2.08 16.81 -6.70
N LEU A 146 2.88 15.76 -6.81
CA LEU A 146 3.62 15.41 -8.04
C LEU A 146 2.75 14.66 -9.08
N GLY A 147 1.48 14.39 -8.80
CA GLY A 147 0.58 13.67 -9.70
C GLY A 147 0.88 12.17 -9.84
N ALA A 148 1.67 11.60 -8.92
CA ALA A 148 2.02 10.19 -8.97
C ALA A 148 0.82 9.30 -8.59
N PRO A 149 0.45 8.30 -9.42
CA PRO A 149 -0.69 7.45 -9.12
C PRO A 149 -0.49 6.62 -7.84
N ARG A 150 -1.56 6.47 -7.06
CA ARG A 150 -1.55 5.70 -5.79
C ARG A 150 -0.99 4.28 -5.96
N HIS A 151 -1.38 3.58 -7.03
CA HIS A 151 -0.94 2.21 -7.27
C HIS A 151 0.60 2.12 -7.41
N VAL A 152 1.27 3.10 -8.03
CA VAL A 152 2.74 3.10 -8.19
C VAL A 152 3.45 3.08 -6.84
N ARG A 153 2.97 3.85 -5.86
CA ARG A 153 3.51 3.83 -4.48
C ARG A 153 3.34 2.47 -3.83
N LEU A 154 2.12 1.93 -3.86
CA LEU A 154 1.79 0.64 -3.24
C LEU A 154 2.61 -0.50 -3.87
N LEU A 155 2.82 -0.46 -5.19
CA LEU A 155 3.68 -1.41 -5.90
C LEU A 155 5.16 -1.28 -5.56
N THR A 156 5.62 -0.06 -5.35
CA THR A 156 6.99 0.18 -4.92
C THR A 156 7.21 -0.38 -3.51
N TYR A 157 6.27 -0.16 -2.59
CA TYR A 157 6.35 -0.74 -1.25
C TYR A 157 6.28 -2.27 -1.29
N ALA A 158 5.38 -2.84 -2.10
CA ALA A 158 5.30 -4.28 -2.34
C ALA A 158 6.62 -4.89 -2.76
N ARG A 159 7.23 -4.31 -3.80
CA ARG A 159 8.53 -4.74 -4.32
C ARG A 159 9.60 -4.68 -3.24
N CYS A 160 9.67 -3.57 -2.51
CA CYS A 160 10.66 -3.36 -1.47
C CYS A 160 10.48 -4.31 -0.28
N ALA A 161 9.24 -4.59 0.14
CA ALA A 161 8.93 -5.53 1.22
C ALA A 161 9.38 -6.96 0.89
N ILE A 162 9.06 -7.42 -0.32
CA ILE A 162 9.49 -8.75 -0.81
C ILE A 162 11.02 -8.82 -0.83
N HIS A 163 11.66 -7.81 -1.42
CA HIS A 163 13.11 -7.75 -1.48
C HIS A 163 13.77 -7.75 -0.09
N GLY A 164 13.17 -7.05 0.88
CA GLY A 164 13.61 -7.01 2.27
C GLY A 164 13.58 -8.39 2.95
N LEU A 165 12.50 -9.15 2.76
CA LEU A 165 12.38 -10.52 3.29
C LEU A 165 13.42 -11.46 2.68
N GLU A 166 13.66 -11.33 1.38
CA GLU A 166 14.57 -12.20 0.65
C GLU A 166 16.03 -11.91 0.94
N LYS A 167 16.40 -10.64 1.10
CA LYS A 167 17.76 -10.25 1.48
C LYS A 167 18.17 -10.89 2.81
N GLN A 168 17.25 -10.93 3.79
CA GLN A 168 17.50 -11.60 5.06
C GLN A 168 17.76 -13.10 4.87
N HIS A 169 16.90 -13.80 4.13
CA HIS A 169 17.09 -15.21 3.83
C HIS A 169 18.42 -15.50 3.13
N LYS A 170 18.93 -14.58 2.30
CA LYS A 170 20.23 -14.72 1.63
C LYS A 170 21.41 -14.57 2.60
N MET A 171 21.31 -13.69 3.60
CA MET A 171 22.36 -13.52 4.62
C MET A 171 22.46 -14.76 5.52
N GLU A 172 21.35 -15.46 5.74
CA GLU A 172 21.26 -16.68 6.55
C GLU A 172 21.57 -17.98 5.75
N SER A 173 21.93 -17.89 4.47
CA SER A 173 22.04 -19.06 3.57
C SER A 173 23.43 -19.21 2.92
N GLY A 174 23.91 -20.46 2.82
CA GLY A 174 25.14 -20.80 2.08
C GLY A 174 25.04 -20.55 0.56
N ALA A 175 26.19 -20.50 -0.13
CA ALA A 175 26.32 -20.02 -1.52
C ALA A 175 25.35 -20.66 -2.53
N ILE A 176 25.18 -21.99 -2.50
CA ILE A 176 24.27 -22.72 -3.39
C ILE A 176 22.81 -22.35 -3.11
N ARG A 177 22.45 -22.25 -1.83
CA ARG A 177 21.11 -21.84 -1.40
C ARG A 177 20.83 -20.38 -1.74
N ARG A 178 21.84 -19.50 -1.75
CA ARG A 178 21.70 -18.11 -2.26
C ARG A 178 21.36 -18.04 -3.75
N MET A 179 21.97 -18.90 -4.58
CA MET A 179 21.67 -18.96 -6.01
C MET A 179 20.24 -19.46 -6.27
N PHE A 180 19.80 -20.49 -5.54
CA PHE A 180 18.42 -20.99 -5.64
C PHE A 180 17.39 -19.99 -5.11
N LEU A 181 17.72 -19.29 -4.02
CA LEU A 181 16.92 -18.17 -3.50
C LEU A 181 16.82 -17.04 -4.52
N ASN A 182 17.88 -16.68 -5.25
CA ASN A 182 17.81 -15.66 -6.32
C ASN A 182 16.80 -16.03 -7.42
N VAL A 183 16.78 -17.28 -7.87
CA VAL A 183 15.80 -17.75 -8.87
C VAL A 183 14.39 -17.71 -8.29
N LYS A 184 14.19 -18.26 -7.09
CA LYS A 184 12.89 -18.27 -6.41
C LYS A 184 12.37 -16.86 -6.12
N THR A 185 13.27 -15.94 -5.79
CA THR A 185 13.01 -14.52 -5.57
C THR A 185 12.55 -13.83 -6.82
N ASN A 186 13.32 -13.98 -7.90
CA ASN A 186 12.96 -13.40 -9.19
C ASN A 186 11.61 -13.96 -9.66
N VAL A 187 11.36 -15.26 -9.49
CA VAL A 187 10.07 -15.89 -9.82
C VAL A 187 8.94 -15.36 -8.94
N SER A 188 9.15 -15.19 -7.64
CA SER A 188 8.13 -14.65 -6.71
C SER A 188 7.80 -13.19 -7.01
N TYR A 189 8.82 -12.38 -7.28
CA TYR A 189 8.66 -11.00 -7.71
C TYR A 189 7.99 -10.89 -9.08
N LEU A 190 8.40 -11.70 -10.07
CA LEU A 190 7.77 -11.78 -11.39
C LEU A 190 6.31 -12.22 -11.27
N ARG A 191 6.01 -13.23 -10.45
CA ARG A 191 4.65 -13.69 -10.20
C ARG A 191 3.78 -12.60 -9.58
N LEU A 192 4.28 -11.90 -8.56
CA LEU A 192 3.55 -10.78 -7.96
C LEU A 192 3.38 -9.61 -8.94
N ARG A 193 4.42 -9.28 -9.72
CA ARG A 193 4.36 -8.26 -10.76
C ARG A 193 3.33 -8.63 -11.83
N VAL A 194 3.30 -9.87 -12.30
CA VAL A 194 2.33 -10.36 -13.28
C VAL A 194 0.92 -10.35 -12.69
N ILE A 195 0.72 -10.84 -11.47
CA ILE A 195 -0.60 -10.80 -10.79
C ILE A 195 -1.09 -9.36 -10.67
N ILE A 196 -0.21 -8.44 -10.32
CA ILE A 196 -0.50 -7.02 -10.20
C ILE A 196 -0.86 -6.42 -11.56
N GLU A 197 -0.05 -6.64 -12.60
CA GLU A 197 -0.30 -6.08 -13.94
C GLU A 197 -1.59 -6.64 -14.53
N ILE A 198 -1.86 -7.94 -14.34
CA ILE A 198 -3.13 -8.57 -14.69
C ILE A 198 -4.27 -7.92 -13.91
N ALA A 199 -4.14 -7.71 -12.60
CA ALA A 199 -5.16 -7.07 -11.79
C ALA A 199 -5.43 -5.63 -12.24
N VAL A 200 -4.40 -4.88 -12.64
CA VAL A 200 -4.53 -3.53 -13.21
C VAL A 200 -5.23 -3.56 -14.57
N LEU A 201 -4.87 -4.50 -15.45
CA LEU A 201 -5.51 -4.68 -16.76
C LEU A 201 -6.99 -5.08 -16.62
N LEU A 202 -7.30 -6.02 -15.72
CA LEU A 202 -8.67 -6.43 -15.42
C LEU A 202 -9.49 -5.28 -14.83
N ALA A 203 -8.90 -4.48 -13.93
CA ALA A 203 -9.56 -3.30 -13.38
C ALA A 203 -9.84 -2.25 -14.47
N LYS A 204 -8.90 -2.01 -15.40
CA LYS A 204 -9.12 -1.14 -16.57
C LYS A 204 -10.22 -1.66 -17.48
N ALA A 205 -10.25 -2.98 -17.75
CA ALA A 205 -11.27 -3.61 -18.58
C ALA A 205 -12.67 -3.51 -17.96
N ASN A 206 -12.80 -3.77 -16.66
CA ASN A 206 -14.05 -3.62 -15.92
C ASN A 206 -14.50 -2.15 -15.87
N GLY A 207 -13.58 -1.21 -15.64
CA GLY A 207 -13.89 0.23 -15.66
C GLY A 207 -14.35 0.72 -17.05
N ALA A 208 -13.77 0.18 -18.12
CA ALA A 208 -14.22 0.45 -19.50
C ALA A 208 -15.62 -0.12 -19.76
N LYS A 209 -15.90 -1.35 -19.31
CA LYS A 209 -17.22 -1.97 -19.39
C LYS A 209 -18.29 -1.14 -18.66
N GLN A 210 -17.99 -0.68 -17.46
CA GLN A 210 -18.90 0.15 -16.66
C GLN A 210 -19.20 1.51 -17.33
N LYS A 211 -18.18 2.14 -17.93
CA LYS A 211 -18.35 3.39 -18.70
C LYS A 211 -19.26 3.21 -19.91
N VAL A 212 -19.12 2.10 -20.66
CA VAL A 212 -19.99 1.79 -21.81
C VAL A 212 -21.43 1.56 -21.37
N VAL A 213 -21.64 0.79 -20.30
CA VAL A 213 -22.98 0.54 -19.75
C VAL A 213 -23.64 1.83 -19.25
N ASN A 214 -22.89 2.70 -18.57
CA ASN A 214 -23.41 3.98 -18.11
C ASN A 214 -23.74 4.93 -19.28
N LYS A 215 -22.91 4.95 -20.33
CA LYS A 215 -23.18 5.74 -21.53
C LYS A 215 -24.40 5.23 -22.30
N LEU A 216 -24.58 3.90 -22.39
CA LEU A 216 -25.79 3.30 -22.96
C LEU A 216 -27.04 3.65 -22.15
N ARG A 217 -26.97 3.58 -20.81
CA ARG A 217 -28.08 4.00 -19.94
C ARG A 217 -28.42 5.48 -20.11
N GLN A 218 -27.43 6.34 -20.22
CA GLN A 218 -27.62 7.77 -20.44
C GLN A 218 -28.29 8.06 -21.79
N MET A 219 -27.83 7.42 -22.88
CA MET A 219 -28.47 7.55 -24.19
C MET A 219 -29.92 7.04 -24.20
N LEU A 220 -30.21 5.93 -23.49
CA LEU A 220 -31.57 5.39 -23.35
C LEU A 220 -32.50 6.32 -22.56
N GLN A 221 -31.98 6.99 -21.52
CA GLN A 221 -32.74 8.00 -20.76
C GLN A 221 -33.02 9.25 -21.59
N GLU A 222 -32.06 9.70 -22.40
CA GLU A 222 -32.23 10.83 -23.33
C GLU A 222 -33.27 10.53 -24.42
N THR A 223 -33.32 9.30 -24.93
CA THR A 223 -34.36 8.89 -25.90
C THR A 223 -35.74 8.78 -25.27
N SER A 224 -35.83 8.31 -24.03
CA SER A 224 -37.10 8.21 -23.29
C SER A 224 -37.68 9.59 -22.92
N GLN A 225 -36.84 10.58 -22.61
CA GLN A 225 -37.28 11.94 -22.30
C GLN A 225 -37.65 12.75 -23.56
N GLY A 226 -37.00 12.48 -24.70
CA GLY A 226 -37.35 13.09 -25.99
C GLY A 226 -38.73 12.70 -26.52
N PHE A 227 -39.23 11.51 -26.15
CA PHE A 227 -40.54 11.01 -26.57
C PHE A 227 -41.72 11.65 -25.80
N HIS A 228 -41.50 12.11 -24.57
CA HIS A 228 -42.53 12.79 -23.74
C HIS A 228 -42.65 14.30 -23.98
N ARG A 229 -41.78 14.90 -24.81
CA ARG A 229 -41.86 16.34 -25.19
C ARG A 229 -42.45 16.59 -26.58
N ARG A 230 -42.91 15.55 -27.29
CA ARG A 230 -43.48 15.64 -28.64
C ARG A 230 -44.95 15.15 -28.75
N MET A 231 -45.60 14.91 -27.62
CA MET A 231 -47.08 14.94 -27.51
C MET A 231 -47.47 16.21 -26.77
#